data_AF-A0A842TIQ1-F1
#
_entry.id   AF-A0A842TIQ1-F1
#
_cell.length_a   1.000
_cell.length_b   1.000
_cell.length_c   1.000
_cell.angle_alpha   90.00
_cell.angle_beta   90.00
_cell.angle_gamma   90.00
#
_symmetry.space_group_name_H-M   'P 1'
#
loop_
_entity.id
_entity.type
_entity.pdbx_description
1 polymer ?
#
loop_
_entity_poly.entity_id
_entity_poly.type
_entity_poly.pdbx_seq_one_letter_code
_entity_poly.pdbx_strand_id
1 'polypeptide(L)'
;MKTKFYLILVGFILTIVLFISIIILGLISASFSGPSLIPKEYIYSFVAILPGPIYTDILLLYTIPISFYYLHYLTFPYFSKTWIFFHKIIRRKSQYAFLKIGEKTSFYKLFLRAFYAALFSFSITTLISSFSGIYLFRAGHPISGLTTLFICEDIFLGTFFITPISIIIFFPLWQMEDSGLVTYRHLPEYRRTPEIEGVHALLYRVIKGYAGLSTIITLAYYIYASFNVLGWDFTQAAILTPLILIALPFLVMGLLFIPILLHEKYILKNTSRLRKSLNGLKLIDIPDINDMEIQQ
;
A
#
# COMPACT_ATOMS: atom_id res chain seq x y z
N MET A 1 9.11 22.39 -0.87
CA MET A 1 8.73 21.07 -1.43
C MET A 1 9.65 19.93 -1.00
N LYS A 2 10.97 20.15 -0.81
CA LYS A 2 11.97 19.07 -0.62
C LYS A 2 11.87 18.24 0.68
N THR A 3 11.36 18.78 1.79
CA THR A 3 11.31 18.03 3.07
C THR A 3 10.13 17.06 3.18
N LYS A 4 9.05 17.28 2.43
CA LYS A 4 7.79 16.53 2.58
C LYS A 4 7.84 15.09 2.06
N PHE A 5 8.87 14.71 1.31
CA PHE A 5 8.95 13.37 0.73
C PHE A 5 10.17 12.58 1.20
N TYR A 6 10.93 13.09 2.18
CA TYR A 6 12.25 12.57 2.51
C TYR A 6 12.25 11.06 2.85
N LEU A 7 11.39 10.60 3.76
CA LEU A 7 11.35 9.17 4.12
C LEU A 7 10.90 8.25 2.97
N ILE A 8 9.94 8.69 2.15
CA ILE A 8 9.47 7.92 0.99
C ILE A 8 10.57 7.88 -0.08
N LEU A 9 11.29 8.98 -0.27
CA LEU A 9 12.45 9.08 -1.16
C LEU A 9 13.60 8.19 -0.69
N VAL A 10 13.88 8.14 0.61
CA VAL A 10 14.88 7.21 1.17
C VAL A 10 14.47 5.77 0.87
N GLY A 11 13.21 5.39 1.09
CA GLY A 11 12.70 4.06 0.70
C GLY A 11 12.84 3.78 -0.81
N PHE A 12 12.60 4.79 -1.65
CA PHE A 12 12.77 4.69 -3.11
C PHE A 12 14.23 4.50 -3.52
N ILE A 13 15.16 5.24 -2.90
CA ILE A 13 16.60 5.08 -3.14
C ILE A 13 17.05 3.70 -2.67
N LEU A 14 16.63 3.27 -1.47
CA LEU A 14 16.97 1.95 -0.94
C LEU A 14 16.45 0.81 -1.82
N THR A 15 15.25 0.93 -2.39
CA THR A 15 14.74 -0.06 -3.35
C THR A 15 15.55 -0.08 -4.64
N ILE A 16 15.92 1.07 -5.19
CA ILE A 16 16.81 1.13 -6.37
C ILE A 16 18.16 0.47 -6.06
N VAL A 17 18.78 0.81 -4.93
CA VAL A 17 20.06 0.24 -4.50
C VAL A 17 19.96 -1.27 -4.33
N LEU A 18 18.88 -1.75 -3.70
CA LEU A 18 18.61 -3.18 -3.55
C LEU A 18 18.54 -3.87 -4.91
N PHE A 19 17.74 -3.35 -5.85
CA PHE A 19 17.58 -3.94 -7.17
C PHE A 19 18.88 -3.91 -8.00
N ILE A 20 19.63 -2.81 -7.96
CA ILE A 20 20.94 -2.72 -8.60
C ILE A 20 21.90 -3.75 -8.00
N SER A 21 21.89 -3.92 -6.68
CA SER A 21 22.73 -4.91 -6.00
C SER A 21 22.39 -6.33 -6.45
N ILE A 22 21.11 -6.67 -6.56
CA ILE A 22 20.66 -7.99 -7.06
C ILE A 22 21.12 -8.19 -8.51
N ILE A 23 21.00 -7.18 -9.39
CA ILE A 23 21.49 -7.25 -10.77
C ILE A 23 23.00 -7.51 -10.81
N ILE A 24 23.79 -6.72 -10.07
CA ILE A 24 25.25 -6.84 -10.06
C ILE A 24 25.67 -8.23 -9.58
N LEU A 25 25.08 -8.71 -8.48
CA LEU A 25 25.37 -10.03 -7.94
C LEU A 25 24.97 -11.14 -8.93
N GLY A 26 23.86 -10.95 -9.66
CA GLY A 26 23.44 -11.85 -10.74
C GLY A 26 24.46 -11.92 -11.88
N LEU A 27 24.98 -10.78 -12.33
CA LEU A 27 26.00 -10.71 -13.39
C LEU A 27 27.34 -11.34 -12.96
N ILE A 28 27.76 -11.10 -11.72
CA ILE A 28 28.96 -11.73 -11.14
C ILE A 28 28.78 -13.25 -11.10
N SER A 29 27.64 -13.73 -10.62
CA SER A 29 27.38 -15.16 -10.53
C SER A 29 27.29 -15.85 -11.90
N ALA A 30 26.86 -15.16 -12.95
CA ALA A 30 26.85 -15.71 -14.31
C ALA A 30 28.27 -15.86 -14.89
N SER A 31 29.22 -15.06 -14.39
CA SER A 31 30.61 -15.02 -14.88
C SER A 31 31.53 -16.00 -14.14
N PHE A 32 31.09 -16.57 -13.02
CA PHE A 32 31.87 -17.48 -12.18
C PHE A 32 31.33 -18.91 -12.27
N SER A 33 32.19 -19.90 -12.50
CA SER A 33 31.83 -21.33 -12.52
C SER A 33 31.77 -21.98 -11.12
N GLY A 34 31.92 -21.18 -10.07
CA GLY A 34 31.86 -21.63 -8.68
C GLY A 34 30.43 -21.75 -8.12
N PRO A 35 30.28 -22.15 -6.84
CA PRO A 35 28.99 -22.08 -6.16
C PRO A 35 28.48 -20.64 -6.20
N SER A 36 27.27 -20.44 -6.71
CA SER A 36 26.71 -19.12 -6.90
C SER A 36 26.48 -18.46 -5.54
N LEU A 37 26.97 -17.22 -5.37
CA LEU A 37 26.78 -16.43 -4.14
C LEU A 37 25.30 -16.16 -3.84
N ILE A 38 24.48 -16.17 -4.89
CA ILE A 38 23.02 -16.14 -4.80
C ILE A 38 22.52 -17.40 -5.50
N PRO A 39 21.51 -18.11 -4.96
CA PRO A 39 20.86 -19.20 -5.70
C PRO A 39 20.43 -18.75 -7.09
N LYS A 40 20.76 -19.53 -8.13
CA LYS A 40 20.56 -19.16 -9.55
C LYS A 40 19.10 -18.83 -9.85
N GLU A 41 18.18 -19.36 -9.06
CA GLU A 41 16.75 -19.11 -9.06
C GLU A 41 16.44 -17.62 -8.84
N TYR A 42 17.14 -16.91 -7.96
CA TYR A 42 16.93 -15.47 -7.76
C TYR A 42 17.48 -14.61 -8.90
N ILE A 43 18.32 -15.17 -9.78
CA ILE A 43 18.95 -14.42 -10.88
C ILE A 43 18.14 -14.63 -12.16
N TYR A 44 17.76 -15.89 -12.44
CA TYR A 44 17.09 -16.27 -13.67
C TYR A 44 15.58 -16.46 -13.52
N SER A 45 15.05 -16.54 -12.30
CA SER A 45 13.64 -16.82 -12.01
C SER A 45 13.02 -15.80 -11.06
N PHE A 46 13.65 -14.63 -10.90
CA PHE A 46 13.34 -13.65 -9.84
C PHE A 46 11.86 -13.28 -9.76
N VAL A 47 11.13 -13.25 -10.88
CA VAL A 47 9.70 -13.56 -10.95
C VAL A 47 9.41 -13.93 -12.41
N ALA A 48 9.06 -15.18 -12.73
CA ALA A 48 8.66 -15.53 -14.10
C ALA A 48 7.24 -15.02 -14.46
N ILE A 49 6.94 -13.73 -14.22
CA ILE A 49 5.74 -13.08 -14.78
C ILE A 49 5.87 -13.03 -16.30
N LEU A 50 7.06 -12.63 -16.78
CA LEU A 50 7.40 -12.58 -18.20
C LEU A 50 8.72 -13.32 -18.43
N PRO A 51 8.85 -14.11 -19.49
CA PRO A 51 10.12 -14.70 -19.85
C PRO A 51 11.10 -13.57 -20.21
N GLY A 52 12.13 -13.39 -19.37
CA GLY A 52 13.08 -12.30 -19.54
C GLY A 52 14.12 -12.25 -18.42
N PRO A 53 15.14 -11.38 -18.57
CA PRO A 53 16.13 -11.12 -17.54
C PRO A 53 15.58 -10.24 -16.42
N ILE A 54 16.15 -10.33 -15.23
CA ILE A 54 15.70 -9.61 -14.02
C ILE A 54 15.43 -8.10 -14.18
N TYR A 55 16.14 -7.42 -15.10
CA TYR A 55 15.92 -6.00 -15.34
C TYR A 55 14.55 -5.69 -15.98
N THR A 56 13.97 -6.62 -16.75
CA THR A 56 12.61 -6.43 -17.28
C THR A 56 11.58 -6.49 -16.16
N ASP A 57 11.78 -7.40 -15.20
CA ASP A 57 10.88 -7.55 -14.05
C ASP A 57 10.94 -6.31 -13.15
N ILE A 58 12.14 -5.79 -12.89
CA ILE A 58 12.32 -4.54 -12.13
C ILE A 58 11.63 -3.37 -12.82
N LEU A 59 11.80 -3.24 -14.14
CA LEU A 59 11.14 -2.18 -14.90
C LEU A 59 9.61 -2.30 -14.80
N LEU A 60 9.07 -3.51 -14.87
CA LEU A 60 7.64 -3.77 -14.69
C LEU A 60 7.17 -3.45 -13.27
N LEU A 61 7.95 -3.81 -12.25
CA LEU A 61 7.62 -3.51 -10.84
C LEU A 61 7.44 -2.01 -10.58
N TYR A 62 8.15 -1.13 -11.30
CA TYR A 62 7.92 0.32 -11.24
C TYR A 62 6.84 0.80 -12.22
N THR A 63 6.78 0.24 -13.42
CA THR A 63 5.86 0.70 -14.48
C THR A 63 4.41 0.35 -14.15
N ILE A 64 4.16 -0.82 -13.56
CA ILE A 64 2.81 -1.29 -13.23
C ILE A 64 2.15 -0.36 -12.18
N PRO A 65 2.73 -0.08 -11.00
CA PRO A 65 2.15 0.89 -10.05
C PRO A 65 1.84 2.26 -10.65
N ILE A 66 2.72 2.78 -11.52
CA ILE A 66 2.51 4.06 -12.21
C ILE A 66 1.31 3.97 -13.16
N SER A 67 1.19 2.87 -13.89
CA SER A 67 0.09 2.61 -14.83
C SER A 67 -1.24 2.50 -14.09
N PHE A 68 -1.28 1.77 -12.97
CA PHE A 68 -2.45 1.66 -12.11
C PHE A 68 -2.84 3.00 -11.47
N TYR A 69 -1.87 3.83 -11.08
CA TYR A 69 -2.17 5.19 -10.67
C TYR A 69 -2.84 6.01 -11.78
N TYR A 70 -2.35 5.90 -13.03
CA TYR A 70 -2.96 6.61 -14.15
C TYR A 70 -4.39 6.13 -14.44
N LEU A 71 -4.62 4.81 -14.39
CA LEU A 71 -5.97 4.22 -14.47
C LEU A 71 -6.87 4.77 -13.35
N HIS A 72 -6.37 4.82 -12.12
CA HIS A 72 -7.06 5.43 -10.99
C HIS A 72 -7.39 6.91 -11.26
N TYR A 73 -6.42 7.70 -11.72
CA TYR A 73 -6.62 9.12 -12.04
C TYR A 73 -7.76 9.33 -13.06
N LEU A 74 -7.92 8.42 -14.04
CA LEU A 74 -9.02 8.48 -15.00
C LEU A 74 -10.36 8.07 -14.38
N THR A 75 -10.37 7.00 -13.59
CA THR A 75 -11.58 6.33 -13.07
C THR A 75 -12.07 6.87 -11.72
N PHE A 76 -11.28 7.70 -11.03
CA PHE A 76 -11.55 8.17 -9.67
C PHE A 76 -12.96 8.76 -9.42
N PRO A 77 -13.51 9.63 -10.31
CA PRO A 77 -14.85 10.17 -10.09
C PRO A 77 -15.95 9.11 -10.06
N TYR A 78 -15.77 8.01 -10.80
CA TYR A 78 -16.70 6.88 -10.80
C TYR A 78 -16.56 6.07 -9.51
N PHE A 79 -15.33 5.80 -9.08
CA PHE A 79 -15.08 5.10 -7.81
C PHE A 79 -15.74 5.83 -6.64
N SER A 80 -15.59 7.15 -6.56
CA SER A 80 -16.20 7.95 -5.48
C SER A 80 -17.73 7.89 -5.49
N LYS A 81 -18.35 7.93 -6.67
CA LYS A 81 -19.81 7.76 -6.82
C LYS A 81 -20.28 6.39 -6.32
N THR A 82 -19.59 5.34 -6.76
CA THR A 82 -19.87 3.97 -6.35
C THR A 82 -19.69 3.81 -4.84
N TRP A 83 -18.65 4.42 -4.27
CA TRP A 83 -18.42 4.38 -2.83
C TRP A 83 -19.50 5.12 -2.04
N ILE A 84 -19.92 6.31 -2.47
CA ILE A 84 -21.06 7.02 -1.87
C ILE A 84 -22.33 6.17 -1.92
N PHE A 85 -22.57 5.47 -3.03
CA PHE A 85 -23.70 4.56 -3.16
C PHE A 85 -23.66 3.44 -2.11
N PHE A 86 -22.53 2.73 -1.96
CA PHE A 86 -22.37 1.73 -0.92
C PHE A 86 -22.49 2.31 0.49
N HIS A 87 -21.89 3.47 0.72
CA HIS A 87 -21.98 4.16 2.00
C HIS A 87 -23.42 4.53 2.37
N LYS A 88 -24.26 4.94 1.40
CA LYS A 88 -25.71 5.18 1.60
C LYS A 88 -26.47 3.94 2.04
N ILE A 89 -26.09 2.76 1.54
CA ILE A 89 -26.72 1.48 1.92
C ILE A 89 -26.42 1.18 3.40
N ILE A 90 -25.17 1.37 3.82
CA ILE A 90 -24.71 1.08 5.18
C ILE A 90 -25.24 2.13 6.18
N ARG A 91 -25.14 3.43 5.84
CA ARG A 91 -25.48 4.56 6.72
C ARG A 91 -26.74 5.28 6.21
N ARG A 92 -27.92 4.71 6.51
CA ARG A 92 -29.22 5.31 6.17
C ARG A 92 -29.38 6.72 6.76
N LYS A 93 -30.08 7.60 6.02
CA LYS A 93 -30.37 9.02 6.38
C LYS A 93 -29.16 9.96 6.47
N SER A 94 -28.03 9.57 5.91
CA SER A 94 -26.84 10.43 5.86
C SER A 94 -26.93 11.45 4.72
N GLN A 95 -26.53 12.69 5.00
CA GLN A 95 -26.35 13.74 4.01
C GLN A 95 -24.87 13.86 3.65
N TYR A 96 -24.57 14.37 2.46
CA TYR A 96 -23.21 14.42 1.91
C TYR A 96 -22.87 15.85 1.54
N ALA A 97 -21.63 16.26 1.81
CA ALA A 97 -21.13 17.58 1.52
C ALA A 97 -19.63 17.58 1.26
N PHE A 98 -19.15 18.69 0.72
CA PHE A 98 -17.73 18.99 0.67
C PHE A 98 -17.37 19.97 1.77
N LEU A 99 -16.41 19.59 2.61
CA LEU A 99 -15.77 20.46 3.57
C LEU A 99 -14.65 21.24 2.87
N LYS A 100 -14.50 22.54 3.14
CA LYS A 100 -13.29 23.28 2.75
C LYS A 100 -12.10 22.81 3.60
N ILE A 101 -11.40 21.77 3.16
CA ILE A 101 -10.14 21.34 3.76
C ILE A 101 -8.97 22.08 3.08
N GLY A 102 -7.97 22.47 3.86
CA GLY A 102 -6.72 23.00 3.35
C GLY A 102 -6.02 21.99 2.44
N GLU A 103 -5.54 22.45 1.29
CA GLU A 103 -5.06 21.60 0.17
C GLU A 103 -3.72 20.89 0.45
N LYS A 104 -3.11 21.08 1.63
CA LYS A 104 -1.75 20.61 1.94
C LYS A 104 -1.78 19.39 2.86
N THR A 105 -1.52 18.21 2.31
CA THR A 105 -1.22 17.01 3.09
C THR A 105 0.06 17.21 3.91
N SER A 106 0.10 16.82 5.18
CA SER A 106 1.34 16.85 5.96
C SER A 106 2.30 15.72 5.56
N PHE A 107 3.59 15.90 5.82
CA PHE A 107 4.61 14.86 5.60
C PHE A 107 4.27 13.56 6.32
N TYR A 108 3.97 13.65 7.62
CA TYR A 108 3.62 12.49 8.44
C TYR A 108 2.41 11.72 7.89
N LYS A 109 1.40 12.44 7.40
CA LYS A 109 0.21 11.84 6.79
C LYS A 109 0.55 11.10 5.50
N LEU A 110 1.42 11.64 4.65
CA LEU A 110 1.89 10.93 3.44
C LEU A 110 2.69 9.68 3.77
N PHE A 111 3.60 9.77 4.73
CA PHE A 111 4.37 8.62 5.19
C PHE A 111 3.44 7.50 5.69
N LEU A 112 2.49 7.83 6.57
CA LEU A 112 1.54 6.83 7.09
C LEU A 112 0.68 6.22 5.97
N ARG A 113 0.21 7.03 5.02
CA ARG A 113 -0.55 6.54 3.85
C ARG A 113 0.25 5.49 3.09
N ALA A 114 1.48 5.82 2.72
CA ALA A 114 2.37 4.92 1.99
C ALA A 114 2.68 3.65 2.80
N PHE A 115 2.94 3.81 4.11
CA PHE A 115 3.24 2.71 5.01
C PHE A 115 2.06 1.74 5.15
N TYR A 116 0.83 2.23 5.37
CA TYR A 116 -0.35 1.35 5.47
C TYR A 116 -0.70 0.65 4.16
N ALA A 117 -0.49 1.32 3.01
CA ALA A 117 -0.64 0.67 1.71
C ALA A 117 0.37 -0.47 1.53
N ALA A 118 1.62 -0.28 1.96
CA ALA A 118 2.65 -1.31 1.93
C ALA A 118 2.35 -2.47 2.90
N LEU A 119 1.93 -2.18 4.14
CA LEU A 119 1.49 -3.20 5.10
C LEU A 119 0.31 -4.01 4.56
N PHE A 120 -0.63 -3.36 3.89
CA PHE A 120 -1.76 -4.05 3.26
C PHE A 120 -1.30 -4.99 2.15
N SER A 121 -0.41 -4.54 1.26
CA SER A 121 0.16 -5.41 0.21
C SER A 121 0.87 -6.62 0.81
N PHE A 122 1.63 -6.43 1.90
CA PHE A 122 2.28 -7.51 2.63
C PHE A 122 1.24 -8.49 3.18
N SER A 123 0.26 -7.97 3.93
CA SER A 123 -0.79 -8.76 4.57
C SER A 123 -1.58 -9.61 3.57
N ILE A 124 -2.03 -9.02 2.46
CA ILE A 124 -2.75 -9.74 1.40
C ILE A 124 -1.87 -10.81 0.77
N THR A 125 -0.59 -10.52 0.54
CA THR A 125 0.34 -11.52 -0.01
C THR A 125 0.51 -12.68 0.96
N THR A 126 0.76 -12.41 2.24
CA THR A 126 0.87 -13.47 3.26
C THR A 126 -0.39 -14.33 3.35
N LEU A 127 -1.56 -13.71 3.22
CA LEU A 127 -2.85 -14.40 3.18
C LEU A 127 -2.91 -15.34 1.98
N ILE A 128 -2.64 -14.83 0.78
CA ILE A 128 -2.68 -15.61 -0.47
C ILE A 128 -1.66 -16.75 -0.42
N SER A 129 -0.42 -16.50 0.01
CA SER A 129 0.62 -17.53 0.15
C SER A 129 0.23 -18.61 1.16
N SER A 130 -0.48 -18.25 2.23
CA SER A 130 -0.95 -19.22 3.24
C SER A 130 -2.10 -20.09 2.75
N PHE A 131 -3.02 -19.55 1.93
CA PHE A 131 -4.21 -20.26 1.47
C PHE A 131 -4.01 -21.04 0.18
N SER A 132 -3.14 -20.56 -0.72
CA SER A 132 -3.04 -21.14 -2.06
C SER A 132 -2.40 -22.53 -2.07
N GLY A 133 -1.54 -22.85 -1.09
CA GLY A 133 -0.74 -24.08 -1.12
C GLY A 133 0.15 -24.22 -2.37
N ILE A 134 0.21 -23.16 -3.19
CA ILE A 134 0.88 -23.08 -4.48
C ILE A 134 1.91 -21.96 -4.35
N TYR A 135 3.15 -22.26 -4.71
CA TYR A 135 4.23 -21.28 -4.74
C TYR A 135 4.04 -20.39 -5.97
N LEU A 136 3.35 -19.26 -5.80
CA LEU A 136 2.88 -18.41 -6.91
C LEU A 136 4.01 -17.92 -7.82
N PHE A 137 5.21 -17.75 -7.27
CA PHE A 137 6.35 -17.17 -7.99
C PHE A 137 7.46 -18.18 -8.25
N ARG A 138 7.25 -19.47 -7.95
CA ARG A 138 8.26 -20.52 -8.16
C ARG A 138 7.72 -21.70 -8.97
N ALA A 139 8.42 -22.02 -10.06
CA ALA A 139 8.20 -23.25 -10.80
C ALA A 139 8.96 -24.41 -10.12
N GLY A 140 8.26 -25.22 -9.32
CA GLY A 140 8.84 -26.45 -8.74
C GLY A 140 8.18 -26.90 -7.44
N HIS A 141 8.37 -28.17 -7.08
CA HIS A 141 7.98 -28.67 -5.76
C HIS A 141 8.99 -28.24 -4.70
N PRO A 142 8.53 -27.82 -3.51
CA PRO A 142 9.42 -27.44 -2.43
C PRO A 142 10.28 -28.63 -2.00
N ILE A 143 11.55 -28.39 -1.76
CA ILE A 143 12.42 -29.36 -1.08
C ILE A 143 11.90 -29.50 0.35
N SER A 144 11.63 -30.73 0.78
CA SER A 144 11.15 -31.04 2.13
C SER A 144 12.10 -30.46 3.18
N GLY A 145 11.60 -29.58 4.06
CA GLY A 145 12.37 -28.93 5.13
C GLY A 145 12.70 -27.45 4.90
N LEU A 146 12.61 -26.93 3.67
CA LEU A 146 12.86 -25.50 3.36
C LEU A 146 11.59 -24.73 2.97
N THR A 147 10.42 -25.32 3.18
CA THR A 147 9.11 -24.77 2.82
C THR A 147 8.88 -23.36 3.37
N THR A 148 9.26 -23.11 4.62
CA THR A 148 9.10 -21.78 5.25
C THR A 148 9.91 -20.69 4.54
N LEU A 149 11.16 -20.99 4.16
CA LEU A 149 12.01 -20.02 3.46
C LEU A 149 11.44 -19.69 2.08
N PHE A 150 10.91 -20.70 1.37
CA PHE A 150 10.26 -20.50 0.08
C PHE A 150 8.97 -19.69 0.20
N ILE A 151 8.19 -19.87 1.26
CA ILE A 151 7.02 -19.02 1.53
C ILE A 151 7.45 -17.57 1.80
N CYS A 152 8.56 -17.35 2.52
CA CYS A 152 9.06 -16.01 2.78
C CYS A 152 9.52 -15.30 1.49
N GLU A 153 10.13 -16.04 0.57
CA GLU A 153 10.48 -15.57 -0.77
C GLU A 153 9.23 -15.21 -1.59
N ASP A 154 8.21 -16.08 -1.61
CA ASP A 154 6.95 -15.79 -2.27
C ASP A 154 6.26 -14.56 -1.69
N ILE A 155 6.32 -14.37 -0.37
CA ILE A 155 5.79 -13.18 0.30
C ILE A 155 6.55 -11.95 -0.15
N PHE A 156 7.88 -12.02 -0.23
CA PHE A 156 8.71 -10.92 -0.69
C PHE A 156 8.32 -10.47 -2.11
N LEU A 157 8.28 -11.40 -3.06
CA LEU A 157 7.96 -11.12 -4.46
C LEU A 157 6.49 -10.73 -4.64
N GLY A 158 5.60 -11.47 -3.99
CA GLY A 158 4.17 -11.22 -4.04
C GLY A 158 3.78 -9.87 -3.47
N THR A 159 4.49 -9.37 -2.45
CA THR A 159 4.20 -8.04 -1.89
C THR A 159 4.39 -6.94 -2.92
N PHE A 160 5.47 -7.01 -3.72
CA PHE A 160 5.68 -6.09 -4.83
C PHE A 160 4.61 -6.26 -5.90
N PHE A 161 4.26 -7.50 -6.25
CA PHE A 161 3.21 -7.80 -7.23
C PHE A 161 1.80 -7.32 -6.82
N ILE A 162 1.47 -7.37 -5.52
CA ILE A 162 0.17 -6.96 -4.96
C ILE A 162 0.12 -5.44 -4.69
N THR A 163 1.24 -4.72 -4.81
CA THR A 163 1.29 -3.25 -4.65
C THR A 163 0.31 -2.47 -5.56
N PRO A 164 0.10 -2.83 -6.84
CA PRO A 164 -0.90 -2.17 -7.68
C PRO A 164 -2.33 -2.29 -7.14
N ILE A 165 -2.66 -3.42 -6.47
CA ILE A 165 -3.97 -3.61 -5.85
C ILE A 165 -4.15 -2.64 -4.68
N SER A 166 -3.10 -2.40 -3.88
CA SER A 166 -3.17 -1.41 -2.81
C SER A 166 -3.39 0.01 -3.36
N ILE A 167 -2.83 0.35 -4.52
CA ILE A 167 -3.12 1.62 -5.20
C ILE A 167 -4.61 1.76 -5.54
N ILE A 168 -5.22 0.72 -6.14
CA ILE A 168 -6.66 0.73 -6.51
C ILE A 168 -7.54 0.97 -5.30
N ILE A 169 -7.16 0.44 -4.14
CA ILE A 169 -7.98 0.50 -2.92
C ILE A 169 -7.74 1.82 -2.17
N PHE A 170 -6.49 2.17 -1.92
CA PHE A 170 -6.14 3.28 -1.03
C PHE A 170 -6.22 4.65 -1.70
N PHE A 171 -5.81 4.79 -2.96
CA PHE A 171 -5.76 6.10 -3.61
C PHE A 171 -7.14 6.76 -3.74
N PRO A 172 -8.23 6.04 -4.08
CA PRO A 172 -9.55 6.64 -4.05
C PRO A 172 -9.97 7.09 -2.66
N LEU A 173 -9.62 6.33 -1.61
CA LEU A 173 -9.93 6.69 -0.22
C LEU A 173 -9.20 7.97 0.18
N TRP A 174 -7.91 8.07 -0.15
CA TRP A 174 -7.11 9.27 0.10
C TRP A 174 -7.63 10.47 -0.68
N GLN A 175 -8.02 10.28 -1.93
CA GLN A 175 -8.54 11.38 -2.74
C GLN A 175 -9.93 11.84 -2.26
N MET A 176 -10.78 10.96 -1.76
CA MET A 176 -12.05 11.35 -1.10
C MET A 176 -11.77 12.15 0.19
N GLU A 177 -10.82 11.70 1.00
CA GLU A 177 -10.35 12.44 2.18
C GLU A 177 -9.83 13.83 1.80
N ASP A 178 -8.94 13.90 0.82
CA ASP A 178 -8.29 15.13 0.35
C ASP A 178 -9.27 16.10 -0.33
N SER A 179 -10.34 15.58 -0.94
CA SER A 179 -11.40 16.40 -1.52
C SER A 179 -12.32 17.04 -0.48
N GLY A 180 -12.22 16.61 0.78
CA GLY A 180 -13.13 17.00 1.85
C GLY A 180 -14.52 16.40 1.75
N LEU A 181 -14.66 15.25 1.10
CA LEU A 181 -15.96 14.58 1.00
C LEU A 181 -16.34 13.98 2.36
N VAL A 182 -17.36 14.60 2.98
CA VAL A 182 -17.86 14.23 4.30
C VAL A 182 -19.32 13.79 4.23
N THR A 183 -19.67 12.91 5.14
CA THR A 183 -21.04 12.60 5.51
C THR A 183 -21.38 13.38 6.78
N TYR A 184 -22.61 13.86 6.88
CA TYR A 184 -23.13 14.44 8.10
C TYR A 184 -24.56 13.96 8.36
N ARG A 185 -24.91 13.87 9.64
CA ARG A 185 -26.25 13.50 10.07
C ARG A 185 -26.77 14.53 11.07
N HIS A 186 -27.92 15.13 10.74
CA HIS A 186 -28.69 15.88 11.73
C HIS A 186 -29.28 14.89 12.73
N LEU A 187 -28.84 15.01 13.99
CA LEU A 187 -29.42 14.26 15.10
C LEU A 187 -30.68 15.00 15.58
N PRO A 188 -31.66 14.27 16.18
CA PRO A 188 -32.82 14.90 16.79
C PRO A 188 -32.41 15.89 17.89
N GLU A 189 -33.28 16.86 18.19
CA GLU A 189 -33.06 18.11 18.97
C GLU A 189 -32.24 17.95 20.27
N TYR A 190 -32.24 16.77 20.87
CA TYR A 190 -31.50 16.46 22.09
C TYR A 190 -29.97 16.32 21.92
N ARG A 191 -29.44 16.19 20.69
CA ARG A 191 -27.99 16.12 20.43
C ARG A 191 -27.55 17.25 19.49
N ARG A 192 -26.90 18.26 20.07
CA ARG A 192 -26.46 19.47 19.35
C ARG A 192 -25.22 19.26 18.47
N THR A 193 -24.42 18.20 18.67
CA THR A 193 -23.20 17.96 17.89
C THR A 193 -23.50 17.17 16.62
N PRO A 194 -23.40 17.76 15.40
CA PRO A 194 -23.53 16.99 14.17
C PRO A 194 -22.42 15.94 14.08
N GLU A 195 -22.78 14.70 13.74
CA GLU A 195 -21.79 13.65 13.46
C GLU A 195 -21.25 13.91 12.04
N ILE A 196 -20.07 14.52 11.95
CA ILE A 196 -19.36 14.73 10.68
C ILE A 196 -18.26 13.68 10.59
N GLU A 197 -18.31 12.86 9.54
CA GLU A 197 -17.32 11.82 9.29
C GLU A 197 -16.89 11.86 7.82
N GLY A 198 -15.63 11.55 7.51
CA GLY A 198 -15.21 11.40 6.12
C GLY A 198 -15.87 10.17 5.50
N VAL A 199 -16.37 10.26 4.27
CA VAL A 199 -17.05 9.11 3.60
C VAL A 199 -16.12 7.90 3.46
N HIS A 200 -14.81 8.14 3.36
CA HIS A 200 -13.77 7.11 3.31
C HIS A 200 -13.48 6.46 4.68
N ALA A 201 -13.87 7.07 5.80
CA ALA A 201 -13.34 6.76 7.12
C ALA A 201 -13.66 5.34 7.59
N LEU A 202 -14.88 4.86 7.33
CA LEU A 202 -15.29 3.50 7.71
C LEU A 202 -14.37 2.44 7.09
N LEU A 203 -14.24 2.45 5.76
CA LEU A 203 -13.42 1.47 5.05
C LEU A 203 -11.93 1.67 5.35
N TYR A 204 -11.47 2.92 5.41
CA TYR A 204 -10.07 3.22 5.73
C TYR A 204 -9.68 2.68 7.11
N ARG A 205 -10.54 2.81 8.13
CA ARG A 205 -10.29 2.25 9.48
C ARG A 205 -10.23 0.72 9.46
N VAL A 206 -11.15 0.06 8.75
CA VAL A 206 -11.18 -1.40 8.63
C VAL A 206 -9.92 -1.92 7.96
N ILE A 207 -9.55 -1.37 6.81
CA ILE A 207 -8.36 -1.81 6.06
C ILE A 207 -7.08 -1.51 6.85
N LYS A 208 -6.99 -0.33 7.47
CA LYS A 208 -5.84 0.05 8.32
C LYS A 208 -5.69 -0.90 9.51
N GLY A 209 -6.80 -1.23 10.19
CA GLY A 209 -6.82 -2.17 11.30
C GLY A 209 -6.39 -3.57 10.88
N TYR A 210 -6.93 -4.06 9.77
CA TYR A 210 -6.52 -5.33 9.16
C TYR A 210 -5.03 -5.34 8.83
N ALA A 211 -4.55 -4.38 8.02
CA ALA A 211 -3.16 -4.32 7.58
C ALA A 211 -2.17 -4.24 8.75
N GLY A 212 -2.47 -3.45 9.78
CA GLY A 212 -1.64 -3.35 10.97
C GLY A 212 -1.58 -4.65 11.78
N LEU A 213 -2.73 -5.17 12.19
CA LEU A 213 -2.79 -6.35 13.05
C LEU A 213 -2.29 -7.61 12.33
N SER A 214 -2.73 -7.84 11.08
CA SER A 214 -2.32 -9.03 10.33
C SER A 214 -0.83 -9.03 10.03
N THR A 215 -0.22 -7.89 9.65
CA THR A 215 1.23 -7.80 9.43
C THR A 215 2.02 -8.16 10.68
N ILE A 216 1.62 -7.68 11.86
CA ILE A 216 2.32 -7.99 13.12
C ILE A 216 2.26 -9.49 13.40
N ILE A 217 1.07 -10.09 13.28
CA ILE A 217 0.87 -11.53 13.53
C ILE A 217 1.68 -12.37 12.54
N THR A 218 1.62 -12.05 11.25
CA THR A 218 2.32 -12.83 10.22
C THR A 218 3.83 -12.66 10.29
N LEU A 219 4.33 -11.44 10.55
CA LEU A 219 5.77 -11.24 10.79
C LEU A 219 6.25 -12.05 11.98
N ALA A 220 5.57 -11.98 13.13
CA ALA A 220 5.95 -12.75 14.30
C ALA A 220 6.00 -14.26 14.02
N TYR A 221 4.98 -14.77 13.30
CA TYR A 221 4.92 -16.17 12.89
C TYR A 221 6.08 -16.57 11.96
N TYR A 222 6.30 -15.85 10.86
CA TYR A 222 7.33 -16.22 9.88
C TYR A 222 8.74 -16.00 10.38
N ILE A 223 8.97 -15.00 11.23
CA ILE A 223 10.27 -14.82 11.90
C ILE A 223 10.56 -16.03 12.79
N TYR A 224 9.63 -16.39 13.68
CA TYR A 224 9.79 -17.53 14.57
C TYR A 224 9.96 -18.85 13.79
N ALA A 225 9.13 -19.08 12.77
CA ALA A 225 9.22 -20.27 11.93
C ALA A 225 10.57 -20.35 11.19
N SER A 226 11.06 -19.23 10.66
CA SER A 226 12.36 -19.19 9.96
C SER A 226 13.51 -19.54 10.90
N PHE A 227 13.53 -18.99 12.13
CA PHE A 227 14.56 -19.31 13.11
C PHE A 227 14.57 -20.79 13.53
N ASN A 228 13.38 -21.39 13.67
CA ASN A 228 13.28 -22.82 14.00
C ASN A 228 13.79 -23.72 12.87
N VAL A 229 13.51 -23.37 11.61
CA VAL A 229 14.03 -24.12 10.44
C VAL A 229 15.56 -24.03 10.37
N LEU A 230 16.12 -22.87 10.70
CA LEU A 230 17.57 -22.63 10.69
C LEU A 230 18.29 -23.15 11.95
N GLY A 231 17.55 -23.73 12.91
CA GLY A 231 18.13 -24.20 14.17
C GLY A 231 18.82 -23.11 14.99
N TRP A 232 18.41 -21.85 14.82
CA TRP A 232 19.04 -20.68 15.46
C TRP A 232 20.54 -20.50 15.15
N ASP A 233 21.00 -21.02 14.01
CA ASP A 233 22.38 -20.85 13.54
C ASP A 233 22.57 -19.48 12.87
N PHE A 234 23.30 -18.59 13.56
CA PHE A 234 23.58 -17.23 13.10
C PHE A 234 24.69 -17.15 12.04
N THR A 235 25.35 -18.27 11.71
CA THR A 235 26.42 -18.29 10.69
C THR A 235 25.87 -18.38 9.28
N GLN A 236 24.63 -18.82 9.12
CA GLN A 236 24.00 -19.02 7.81
C GLN A 236 23.41 -17.72 7.26
N ALA A 237 23.71 -17.41 5.99
CA ALA A 237 23.17 -16.23 5.32
C ALA A 237 21.62 -16.20 5.27
N ALA A 238 20.97 -17.37 5.39
CA ALA A 238 19.52 -17.49 5.42
C ALA A 238 18.86 -16.75 6.61
N ILE A 239 19.62 -16.42 7.66
CA ILE A 239 19.15 -15.58 8.77
C ILE A 239 18.76 -14.16 8.34
N LEU A 240 19.22 -13.70 7.18
CA LEU A 240 18.84 -12.40 6.64
C LEU A 240 17.37 -12.39 6.14
N THR A 241 16.77 -13.54 5.84
CA THR A 241 15.38 -13.65 5.37
C THR A 241 14.37 -12.97 6.31
N PRO A 242 14.31 -13.30 7.62
CA PRO A 242 13.40 -12.62 8.54
C PRO A 242 13.69 -11.13 8.70
N LEU A 243 14.95 -10.69 8.61
CA LEU A 243 15.32 -9.27 8.65
C LEU A 243 14.79 -8.52 7.41
N ILE A 244 14.91 -9.13 6.23
CA ILE A 244 14.37 -8.60 4.98
C ILE A 244 12.85 -8.47 5.06
N LEU A 245 12.14 -9.44 5.66
CA LEU A 245 10.68 -9.36 5.84
C LEU A 245 10.27 -8.17 6.72
N ILE A 246 11.04 -7.84 7.77
CA ILE A 246 10.78 -6.65 8.60
C ILE A 246 10.99 -5.37 7.78
N ALA A 247 12.01 -5.32 6.93
CA ALA A 247 12.31 -4.18 6.07
C ALA A 247 11.34 -4.04 4.87
N LEU A 248 10.65 -5.12 4.49
CA LEU A 248 9.86 -5.21 3.27
C LEU A 248 8.78 -4.13 3.13
N PRO A 249 7.95 -3.79 4.14
CA PRO A 249 6.98 -2.70 4.01
C PRO A 249 7.63 -1.35 3.70
N PHE A 250 8.83 -1.09 4.23
CA PHE A 250 9.57 0.15 3.96
C PHE A 250 10.15 0.17 2.54
N LEU A 251 10.56 -0.98 2.01
CA LEU A 251 10.97 -1.12 0.62
C LEU A 251 9.79 -0.86 -0.32
N VAL A 252 8.64 -1.49 -0.06
CA VAL A 252 7.43 -1.33 -0.88
C VAL A 252 6.91 0.11 -0.85
N MET A 253 7.06 0.81 0.27
CA MET A 253 6.80 2.25 0.36
C MET A 253 7.60 3.05 -0.69
N GLY A 254 8.83 2.62 -0.99
CA GLY A 254 9.66 3.18 -2.05
C GLY A 254 9.03 3.04 -3.44
N LEU A 255 8.46 1.89 -3.77
CA LEU A 255 7.73 1.71 -5.05
C LEU A 255 6.54 2.65 -5.20
N LEU A 256 5.88 2.98 -4.09
CA LEU A 256 4.75 3.90 -4.09
C LEU A 256 5.14 5.38 -4.24
N PHE A 257 6.44 5.71 -4.22
CA PHE A 257 6.94 7.08 -4.30
C PHE A 257 6.41 7.84 -5.52
N ILE A 258 6.57 7.26 -6.72
CA ILE A 258 6.15 7.93 -7.97
C ILE A 258 4.62 8.09 -8.02
N PRO A 259 3.79 7.07 -7.77
CA PRO A 259 2.34 7.23 -7.63
C PRO A 259 1.94 8.33 -6.64
N ILE A 260 2.58 8.41 -5.48
CA ILE A 260 2.29 9.43 -4.45
C ILE A 260 2.67 10.83 -4.93
N LEU A 261 3.80 10.99 -5.62
CA LEU A 261 4.18 12.27 -6.22
C LEU A 261 3.16 12.73 -7.26
N LEU A 262 2.70 11.81 -8.11
CA LEU A 262 1.67 12.10 -9.11
C LEU A 262 0.34 12.46 -8.43
N HIS A 263 -0.05 11.74 -7.37
CA HIS A 263 -1.23 12.04 -6.54
C HIS A 263 -1.21 13.47 -6.03
N GLU A 264 -0.14 13.86 -5.35
CA GLU A 264 0.03 15.20 -4.81
C GLU A 264 0.04 16.28 -5.91
N LYS A 265 0.61 15.97 -7.09
CA LYS A 265 0.60 16.88 -8.24
C LYS A 265 -0.82 17.10 -8.80
N TYR A 266 -1.66 16.06 -8.82
CA TYR A 266 -2.97 16.10 -9.46
C TYR A 266 -4.16 16.28 -8.51
N ILE A 267 -3.91 16.42 -7.20
CA ILE A 267 -4.93 16.53 -6.15
C ILE A 267 -5.99 17.61 -6.45
N LEU A 268 -5.59 18.82 -6.85
CA LEU A 268 -6.50 19.93 -7.15
C LEU A 268 -7.39 19.65 -8.36
N LYS A 269 -6.77 19.08 -9.41
CA LYS A 269 -7.48 18.70 -10.63
C LYS A 269 -8.47 17.57 -10.36
N ASN A 270 -8.10 16.60 -9.53
CA ASN A 270 -8.99 15.50 -9.15
C ASN A 270 -10.14 15.99 -8.27
N THR A 271 -9.88 16.86 -7.30
CA THR A 271 -10.91 17.44 -6.43
C THR A 271 -11.91 18.25 -7.25
N SER A 272 -11.46 19.07 -8.20
CA SER A 272 -12.38 19.80 -9.09
C SER A 272 -13.19 18.88 -10.00
N ARG A 273 -12.58 17.82 -10.57
CA ARG A 273 -13.30 16.79 -11.34
C ARG A 273 -14.35 16.07 -10.51
N LEU A 274 -14.04 15.74 -9.25
CA LEU A 274 -14.97 15.09 -8.35
C LEU A 274 -16.14 15.99 -7.99
N ARG A 275 -15.87 17.26 -7.64
CA ARG A 275 -16.92 18.25 -7.36
C ARG A 275 -17.87 18.41 -8.55
N LYS A 276 -17.32 18.50 -9.77
CA LYS A 276 -18.12 18.51 -11.01
C LYS A 276 -18.91 17.22 -11.24
N SER A 277 -18.35 16.06 -10.88
CA SER A 277 -19.03 14.77 -11.02
C SER A 277 -20.19 14.62 -10.04
N LEU A 278 -20.06 15.20 -8.85
CA LEU A 278 -21.03 15.18 -7.75
C LEU A 278 -21.82 16.49 -7.63
N ASN A 279 -22.10 17.14 -8.77
CA ASN A 279 -22.91 18.35 -8.83
C ASN A 279 -24.20 18.17 -8.00
N GLY A 280 -24.45 19.12 -7.08
CA GLY A 280 -25.59 19.09 -6.16
C GLY A 280 -25.24 18.84 -4.69
N LEU A 281 -24.02 18.42 -4.37
CA LEU A 281 -23.56 18.40 -2.98
C LEU A 281 -23.22 19.82 -2.50
N LYS A 282 -23.69 20.17 -1.30
CA LYS A 282 -23.40 21.47 -0.68
C LYS A 282 -21.93 21.54 -0.28
N LEU A 283 -21.39 22.74 -0.37
CA LEU A 283 -20.09 23.07 0.21
C LEU A 283 -20.35 23.67 1.59
N ILE A 284 -19.82 23.04 2.63
CA ILE A 284 -20.05 23.38 4.03
C ILE A 284 -18.71 23.86 4.60
N ASP A 285 -18.75 24.98 5.31
CA ASP A 285 -17.62 25.45 6.09
C ASP A 285 -17.62 24.74 7.46
N ILE A 286 -16.44 24.49 8.02
CA ILE A 286 -16.32 23.94 9.37
C ILE A 286 -16.96 24.98 10.30
N PRO A 287 -18.05 24.66 11.04
CA PRO A 287 -18.60 25.61 12.00
C PRO A 287 -17.49 25.99 12.97
N ASP A 288 -17.22 27.29 13.13
CA ASP A 288 -16.26 27.75 14.12
C ASP A 288 -16.77 27.31 15.50
N ILE A 289 -15.87 26.87 16.38
CA ILE A 289 -16.24 26.52 17.75
C ILE A 289 -16.91 27.71 18.43
N ASN A 290 -16.54 28.94 18.02
CA ASN A 290 -17.12 30.19 18.50
C ASN A 290 -18.52 30.47 17.95
N ASP A 291 -18.90 29.90 16.79
CA ASP A 291 -20.24 30.04 16.19
C ASP A 291 -21.26 29.07 16.81
N MET A 292 -20.80 28.11 17.62
CA MET A 292 -21.67 27.24 18.41
C MET A 292 -22.09 27.98 19.69
N GLU A 293 -22.90 29.04 19.53
CA GLU A 293 -23.52 29.72 20.67
C GLU A 293 -24.21 28.69 21.58
N ILE A 294 -23.75 28.66 22.83
CA ILE A 294 -24.38 27.88 23.89
C ILE A 294 -25.74 28.54 24.13
N GLN A 295 -26.79 28.08 23.45
CA GLN A 295 -28.16 28.40 23.85
C GLN A 295 -28.36 27.81 25.24
N GLN A 296 -28.19 28.67 26.25
CA GLN A 296 -28.48 28.39 27.66
C GLN A 296 -29.97 28.14 27.85
#